data_AF-A0A369KLC4-F1
#
_entry.id   AF-A0A369KLC4-F1
#
_cell.length_a   1.000
_cell.length_b   1.000
_cell.length_c   1.000
_cell.angle_alpha   90.00
_cell.angle_beta   90.00
_cell.angle_gamma   90.00
#
_symmetry.space_group_name_H-M   'P 1'
#
loop_
_entity.id
_entity.type
_entity.pdbx_description
1 polymer ?
#
loop_
_entity_poly.entity_id
_entity_poly.type
_entity_poly.pdbx_seq_one_letter_code
_entity_poly.pdbx_strand_id
1 'polypeptide(L)'
;MRKTVLALLLLGMIGGIGWFFLEQEQDETFEQIVRARVTTHVAEQYGKETIIAVRSAYDKTASSKEARHQVAVQLNTDPRGEYQVFRLAKQQVVFVGRTRSLPERE
;
A
#
# COMPACT_ATOMS: atom_id res chain seq x y z
N MET A 1 11.91 20.16 -40.76
CA MET A 1 11.90 20.38 -39.30
C MET A 1 10.55 20.10 -38.62
N ARG A 2 9.38 20.43 -39.20
CA ARG A 2 8.07 20.16 -38.57
C ARG A 2 7.74 18.66 -38.32
N LYS A 3 8.20 17.76 -39.18
CA LYS A 3 7.90 16.31 -39.08
C LYS A 3 8.66 15.59 -37.96
N THR A 4 9.85 16.08 -37.59
CA THR A 4 10.70 15.49 -36.55
C THR A 4 10.19 15.79 -35.14
N VAL A 5 9.59 16.98 -34.93
CA VAL A 5 8.98 17.38 -33.66
C VAL A 5 7.73 16.56 -33.35
N LEU A 6 6.93 16.23 -34.37
CA LEU A 6 5.71 15.43 -34.22
C LEU A 6 6.02 13.96 -33.86
N ALA A 7 7.10 13.40 -34.42
CA ALA A 7 7.56 12.05 -34.11
C ALA A 7 8.09 11.93 -32.67
N LEU A 8 8.80 12.96 -32.17
CA LEU A 8 9.27 13.02 -30.78
C LEU A 8 8.12 13.17 -29.78
N LEU A 9 7.06 13.92 -30.12
CA LEU A 9 5.84 14.03 -29.31
C LEU A 9 5.09 12.69 -29.18
N LEU A 10 4.97 11.95 -30.28
CA LEU A 10 4.35 10.62 -30.28
C LEU A 10 5.17 9.59 -29.49
N LEU A 11 6.49 9.59 -29.63
CA LEU A 11 7.39 8.76 -28.82
C LEU A 11 7.33 9.12 -27.33
N GLY A 12 7.26 10.42 -27.00
CA GLY A 12 7.11 10.90 -25.62
C GLY A 12 5.78 10.48 -24.98
N MET A 13 4.68 10.50 -25.73
CA MET A 13 3.38 10.03 -25.24
C MET A 13 3.36 8.52 -25.00
N ILE A 14 3.91 7.71 -25.91
CA ILE A 14 3.96 6.24 -25.73
C ILE A 14 4.88 5.87 -24.55
N GLY A 15 6.03 6.54 -24.42
CA GLY A 15 6.95 6.33 -23.30
C GLY A 15 6.35 6.77 -21.95
N GLY A 16 5.67 7.92 -21.91
CA GLY A 16 5.06 8.44 -20.68
C GLY A 16 3.85 7.63 -20.21
N ILE A 17 3.00 7.20 -21.13
CA ILE A 17 1.84 6.35 -20.82
C ILE A 17 2.32 4.96 -20.34
N GLY A 18 3.30 4.36 -21.01
CA GLY A 18 3.87 3.07 -20.61
C GLY A 18 4.53 3.09 -19.23
N TRP A 19 5.24 4.17 -18.89
CA TRP A 19 5.85 4.35 -17.56
C TRP A 19 4.80 4.48 -16.44
N PHE A 20 3.72 5.20 -16.70
CA PHE A 20 2.65 5.38 -15.72
C PHE A 20 1.95 4.04 -15.38
N PHE A 21 1.67 3.22 -16.39
CA PHE A 21 1.10 1.89 -16.17
C PHE A 21 2.05 0.95 -15.39
N LEU A 22 3.34 0.99 -15.69
CA LEU A 22 4.35 0.20 -14.97
C LEU A 22 4.54 0.66 -13.51
N GLU A 23 4.39 1.95 -13.24
CA GLU A 23 4.48 2.49 -11.88
C GLU A 23 3.25 2.11 -11.05
N GLN A 24 2.05 2.13 -11.64
CA GLN A 24 0.82 1.63 -11.00
C GLN A 24 0.91 0.14 -10.67
N GLU A 25 1.31 -0.70 -11.63
CA GLU A 25 1.44 -2.15 -11.43
C GLU A 25 2.45 -2.46 -10.30
N GLN A 26 3.56 -1.71 -10.25
CA GLN A 26 4.53 -1.82 -9.17
C GLN A 26 3.98 -1.35 -7.81
N ASP A 27 3.04 -0.40 -7.78
CA ASP A 27 2.40 0.05 -6.54
C ASP A 27 1.39 -0.97 -6.02
N GLU A 28 0.56 -1.53 -6.90
CA GLU A 28 -0.37 -2.60 -6.55
C GLU A 28 0.35 -3.86 -6.06
N THR A 29 1.41 -4.27 -6.77
CA THR A 29 2.25 -5.40 -6.38
C THR A 29 2.86 -5.17 -5.00
N PHE A 30 3.34 -3.95 -4.74
CA PHE A 30 3.91 -3.61 -3.44
C PHE A 30 2.85 -3.62 -2.33
N GLU A 31 1.65 -3.09 -2.56
CA GLU A 31 0.55 -3.18 -1.59
C GLU A 31 0.24 -4.64 -1.25
N GLN A 32 0.18 -5.52 -2.24
CA GLN A 32 -0.06 -6.96 -2.02
C GLN A 32 1.03 -7.60 -1.17
N ILE A 33 2.30 -7.26 -1.41
CA ILE A 33 3.44 -7.74 -0.60
C ILE A 33 3.33 -7.26 0.85
N VAL A 34 3.04 -5.97 1.07
CA VAL A 34 2.87 -5.42 2.41
C VAL A 34 1.70 -6.11 3.12
N ARG A 35 0.56 -6.24 2.44
CA ARG A 35 -0.64 -6.92 2.95
C ARG A 35 -0.34 -8.35 3.35
N ALA A 36 0.35 -9.13 2.51
CA ALA A 36 0.71 -10.50 2.81
C ALA A 36 1.62 -10.58 4.04
N ARG A 37 2.70 -9.78 4.09
CA ARG A 37 3.64 -9.79 5.23
C ARG A 37 2.98 -9.37 6.54
N VAL A 38 2.18 -8.31 6.52
CA VAL A 38 1.45 -7.84 7.71
C VAL A 38 0.44 -8.89 8.17
N THR A 39 -0.33 -9.48 7.25
CA THR A 39 -1.31 -10.51 7.61
C THR A 39 -0.64 -11.73 8.23
N THR A 40 0.45 -12.21 7.64
CA THR A 40 1.23 -13.33 8.20
C THR A 40 1.77 -13.00 9.58
N HIS A 41 2.42 -11.84 9.74
CA HIS A 41 2.97 -11.41 11.02
C HIS A 41 1.91 -11.34 12.13
N VAL A 42 0.75 -10.73 11.83
CA VAL A 42 -0.34 -10.63 12.81
C VAL A 42 -0.97 -11.99 13.09
N ALA A 43 -1.11 -12.85 12.09
CA ALA A 43 -1.63 -14.21 12.29
C ALA A 43 -0.69 -15.07 13.15
N GLU A 44 0.63 -14.94 12.98
CA GLU A 44 1.64 -15.60 13.82
C GLU A 44 1.59 -15.11 15.27
N GLN A 45 1.34 -13.81 15.46
CA GLN A 45 1.34 -13.20 16.79
C GLN A 45 0.04 -13.44 17.58
N TYR A 46 -1.11 -13.39 16.91
CA TYR A 46 -2.42 -13.39 17.58
C TYR A 46 -3.32 -14.58 17.20
N GLY A 47 -2.97 -15.38 16.19
CA GLY A 47 -3.83 -16.40 15.62
C GLY A 47 -4.63 -15.86 14.43
N LYS A 48 -4.68 -16.64 13.34
CA LYS A 48 -5.34 -16.23 12.08
C LYS A 48 -6.83 -15.95 12.27
N GLU A 49 -7.48 -16.74 13.11
CA GLU A 49 -8.89 -16.65 13.47
C GLU A 49 -9.27 -15.38 14.23
N THR A 50 -8.27 -14.67 14.78
CA THR A 50 -8.52 -13.39 15.47
C THR A 50 -8.65 -12.22 14.50
N ILE A 51 -8.17 -12.37 13.26
CA ILE A 51 -8.21 -11.32 12.24
C ILE A 51 -9.61 -11.27 11.62
N ILE A 52 -10.30 -10.15 11.82
CA ILE A 52 -11.65 -9.93 11.25
C ILE A 52 -11.65 -9.05 10.00
N ALA A 53 -10.63 -8.20 9.82
CA ALA A 53 -10.49 -7.40 8.61
C ALA A 53 -9.03 -7.01 8.36
N VAL A 54 -8.66 -6.96 7.08
CA VAL A 54 -7.37 -6.41 6.61
C VAL A 54 -7.67 -5.38 5.52
N ARG A 55 -7.34 -4.11 5.76
CA ARG A 55 -7.65 -2.98 4.87
C ARG A 55 -6.40 -2.18 4.55
N SER A 56 -6.41 -1.48 3.41
CA SER A 56 -5.37 -0.50 3.13
C SER A 56 -5.51 0.66 4.11
N ALA A 57 -4.39 1.18 4.59
CA ALA A 57 -4.29 2.40 5.38
C ALA A 57 -3.32 3.38 4.71
N TYR A 58 -3.39 3.47 3.38
CA TYR A 58 -2.47 4.24 2.56
C TYR A 58 -2.33 5.69 3.05
N ASP A 59 -1.10 6.09 3.36
CA ASP A 59 -0.78 7.44 3.82
C ASP A 59 -0.18 8.25 2.67
N LYS A 60 -1.04 9.02 1.99
CA LYS A 60 -0.63 9.88 0.88
C LYS A 60 0.37 10.98 1.27
N THR A 61 0.51 11.28 2.56
CA THR A 61 1.39 12.34 3.06
C THR A 61 2.81 11.86 3.33
N ALA A 62 3.04 10.54 3.36
CA ALA A 62 4.36 10.01 3.66
C ALA A 62 5.34 10.15 2.48
N SER A 63 6.60 10.44 2.81
CA SER A 63 7.64 10.82 1.84
C SER A 63 8.20 9.65 1.02
N SER A 64 8.07 8.41 1.50
CA SER A 64 8.60 7.23 0.81
C SER A 64 7.49 6.23 0.48
N LYS A 65 7.64 5.50 -0.64
CA LYS A 65 6.72 4.42 -1.03
C LYS A 65 6.48 3.45 0.12
N GLU A 66 7.55 3.00 0.78
CA GLU A 66 7.45 2.09 1.93
C GLU A 66 6.63 2.68 3.10
N ALA A 67 6.71 3.98 3.35
CA ALA A 67 5.94 4.64 4.41
C ALA A 67 4.48 4.93 4.02
N ARG A 68 4.19 5.12 2.72
CA ARG A 68 2.83 5.33 2.21
C ARG A 68 1.99 4.05 2.29
N HIS A 69 2.57 2.91 1.94
CA HIS A 69 1.87 1.63 1.89
C HIS A 69 1.74 1.01 3.28
N GLN A 70 0.68 1.39 4.00
CA GLN A 70 0.34 0.85 5.31
C GLN A 70 -0.89 -0.05 5.23
N VAL A 71 -0.99 -0.99 6.16
CA VAL A 71 -2.08 -1.97 6.26
C VAL A 71 -2.68 -1.91 7.65
N ALA A 72 -3.99 -1.75 7.70
CA ALA A 72 -4.79 -1.77 8.90
C ALA A 72 -5.39 -3.16 9.11
N VAL A 73 -5.14 -3.75 10.29
CA VAL A 73 -5.68 -5.05 10.69
C VAL A 73 -6.60 -4.86 11.89
N GLN A 74 -7.81 -5.37 11.78
CA GLN A 74 -8.78 -5.37 12.88
C GLN A 74 -8.84 -6.77 13.47
N LEU A 75 -8.80 -6.84 14.81
CA LEU A 75 -8.87 -8.09 15.57
C LEU A 75 -10.18 -8.17 16.34
N ASN A 76 -10.76 -9.37 16.46
CA ASN A 76 -11.91 -9.61 17.33
C ASN A 76 -11.57 -9.52 18.82
N THR A 77 -10.28 -9.58 19.17
CA THR A 77 -9.77 -9.48 20.53
C THR A 77 -9.56 -8.04 21.01
N ASP A 78 -9.59 -7.03 20.12
CA ASP A 78 -9.48 -5.63 20.56
C ASP A 78 -10.85 -5.13 21.04
N PRO A 79 -11.04 -4.88 22.36
CA PRO A 79 -12.33 -4.49 22.92
C PRO A 79 -12.82 -3.11 22.43
N ARG A 80 -11.93 -2.31 21.83
CA ARG A 80 -12.29 -0.99 21.27
C ARG A 80 -12.71 -1.06 19.81
N GLY A 81 -12.56 -2.23 19.17
CA GLY A 81 -12.86 -2.43 17.76
C GLY A 81 -11.95 -1.63 16.82
N GLU A 82 -10.78 -1.20 17.28
CA GLU A 82 -9.84 -0.38 16.52
C GLU A 82 -9.03 -1.23 15.53
N TYR A 83 -8.62 -0.60 14.44
CA TYR A 83 -7.60 -1.13 13.56
C TYR A 83 -6.21 -0.89 14.18
N GLN A 84 -5.37 -1.91 14.14
CA GLN A 84 -3.93 -1.78 14.33
C GLN A 84 -3.28 -1.54 12.96
N VAL A 85 -2.52 -0.46 12.84
CA VAL A 85 -1.89 -0.04 11.59
C VAL A 85 -0.44 -0.50 11.59
N PHE A 86 -0.04 -1.14 10.49
CA PHE A 86 1.30 -1.65 10.28
C PHE A 86 1.84 -1.18 8.93
N ARG A 87 3.16 -1.20 8.77
CA ARG A 87 3.82 -1.01 7.47
C ARG A 87 5.08 -1.85 7.40
N LEU A 88 5.74 -1.85 6.24
CA LEU A 88 7.11 -2.32 6.15
C LEU A 88 8.08 -1.19 6.52
N ALA A 89 9.18 -1.54 7.16
CA ALA A 89 10.36 -0.68 7.33
C ALA A 89 11.60 -1.56 7.23
N LYS A 90 12.45 -1.31 6.21
CA LYS A 90 13.63 -2.15 5.94
C LYS A 90 13.27 -3.64 5.88
N GLN A 91 12.18 -3.95 5.17
CA GLN A 91 11.62 -5.31 5.00
C GLN A 91 11.02 -5.96 6.26
N GLN A 92 10.95 -5.26 7.40
CA GLN A 92 10.33 -5.75 8.62
C GLN A 92 8.93 -5.16 8.79
N VAL A 93 8.00 -5.93 9.35
CA VAL A 93 6.68 -5.42 9.74
C VAL A 93 6.84 -4.59 11.01
N VAL A 94 6.38 -3.34 10.97
CA VAL A 94 6.43 -2.42 12.12
C VAL A 94 5.03 -1.90 12.44
N PHE A 95 4.73 -1.82 13.73
CA PHE A 95 3.50 -1.20 14.23
C PHE A 95 3.61 0.33 14.17
N VAL A 96 2.59 0.97 13.60
CA VAL A 96 2.50 2.43 13.43
C VAL A 96 1.61 3.05 14.50
N GLY A 97 0.47 2.43 14.79
CA GLY A 97 -0.51 2.98 15.72
C GLY A 97 -1.87 2.31 15.63
N ARG A 98 -2.88 2.92 16.26
CA ARG A 98 -4.26 2.46 16.22
C ARG A 98 -5.17 3.54 15.65
N THR A 99 -6.22 3.13 14.95
CA THR A 99 -7.21 4.05 14.40
C THR A 99 -8.59 3.41 14.30
N ARG A 100 -9.65 4.23 14.37
CA ARG A 100 -11.02 3.85 14.01
C ARG A 100 -11.38 4.29 12.59
N SER A 101 -10.60 5.20 12.03
CA SER A 101 -10.84 5.84 10.75
C SER A 101 -9.75 5.43 9.78
N LEU A 102 -10.17 4.89 8.64
CA LEU A 102 -9.30 4.57 7.52
C LEU A 102 -9.56 5.57 6.40
N PRO A 103 -8.54 5.89 5.58
CA PRO A 103 -8.76 6.67 4.36
C PRO A 103 -9.79 5.96 3.47
N GLU A 104 -10.63 6.74 2.81
CA GLU A 104 -11.49 6.22 1.74
C GLU A 104 -10.60 5.64 0.64
N ARG A 105 -10.99 4.49 0.07
CA ARG A 105 -10.33 3.98 -1.12
C ARG A 105 -10.68 4.93 -2.26
N GLU A 106 -9.68 5.60 -2.84
CA GLU A 106 -9.81 6.21 -4.16
C GLU A 106 -9.97 5.14 -5.24
#